data_AF-A0A442HVJ9-F1
#
_entry.id   AF-A0A442HVJ9-F1
#
_cell.length_a   1.000
_cell.length_b   1.000
_cell.length_c   1.000
_cell.angle_alpha   90.00
_cell.angle_beta   90.00
_cell.angle_gamma   90.00
#
_symmetry.space_group_name_H-M   'P 1'
#
loop_
_entity.id
_entity.type
_entity.pdbx_description
1 polymer ?
#
loop_
_entity_poly.entity_id
_entity_poly.type
_entity_poly.pdbx_seq_one_letter_code
_entity_poly.pdbx_strand_id
1 'polypeptide(L)'
;FAWIQLGGLRVGKDESAFNTFIGYAGNVIQDTIVPYGDFDTNVVQYYFDAGNGFSAVISLEEGSGVKGTIDSYVPHVVGGVKYTQGWGAITGVVAYDSNYEEVAGKVRLDVTVNDAISLFGMVGYGTDDNLSDPTWAIPGNGGIPGVQGRGFFKQWGGNWAWWAGGTYKFNEKTSFNLQVSGDD
;
A
#
# COMPACT_ATOMS: atom_id res chain seq x y z
N PHE A 1 5.22 -8.90 -13.94
CA PHE A 1 4.51 -9.92 -13.14
C PHE A 1 4.81 -11.31 -13.66
N ALA A 2 4.99 -12.27 -12.76
CA ALA A 2 5.13 -13.69 -13.06
C ALA A 2 4.71 -14.53 -11.84
N TRP A 3 3.47 -15.01 -11.82
CA TRP A 3 2.91 -15.74 -10.68
C TRP A 3 1.95 -16.84 -11.11
N ILE A 4 1.69 -17.77 -10.19
CA ILE A 4 0.68 -18.82 -10.30
C ILE A 4 -0.39 -18.55 -9.25
N GLN A 5 -1.66 -18.76 -9.59
CA GLN A 5 -2.78 -18.64 -8.66
C GLN A 5 -3.69 -19.86 -8.73
N LEU A 6 -4.03 -20.39 -7.55
CA LEU A 6 -4.98 -21.47 -7.36
C LEU A 6 -6.02 -21.05 -6.31
N GLY A 7 -7.22 -20.68 -6.78
CA GLY A 7 -8.23 -20.08 -5.91
C GLY A 7 -7.70 -18.77 -5.29
N GLY A 8 -7.77 -18.66 -3.97
CA GLY A 8 -7.25 -17.50 -3.23
C GLY A 8 -5.72 -17.45 -3.10
N LEU A 9 -5.01 -18.58 -3.29
CA LEU A 9 -3.57 -18.66 -3.09
C LEU A 9 -2.81 -18.18 -4.34
N ARG A 10 -1.93 -17.20 -4.19
CA ARG A 10 -1.00 -16.71 -5.23
C ARG A 10 0.45 -16.83 -4.76
N VAL A 11 1.32 -17.28 -5.67
CA VAL A 11 2.78 -17.38 -5.45
C VAL A 11 3.53 -16.85 -6.67
N GLY A 12 4.51 -15.96 -6.46
CA GLY A 12 5.42 -15.47 -7.51
C GLY A 12 5.75 -13.98 -7.40
N LYS A 13 6.25 -13.40 -8.49
CA LYS A 13 6.63 -11.98 -8.59
C LYS A 13 5.40 -11.12 -8.89
N ASP A 14 5.08 -10.20 -7.99
CA ASP A 14 3.92 -9.32 -8.03
C ASP A 14 4.20 -7.97 -7.37
N GLU A 15 3.17 -7.14 -7.21
CA GLU A 15 3.22 -5.97 -6.33
C GLU A 15 2.74 -6.30 -4.91
N SER A 16 3.24 -5.56 -3.92
CA SER A 16 2.88 -5.72 -2.51
C SER A 16 1.36 -5.62 -2.28
N ALA A 17 0.83 -6.52 -1.45
CA ALA A 17 -0.56 -6.46 -0.98
C ALA A 17 -0.86 -5.14 -0.24
N PHE A 18 0.17 -4.49 0.30
CA PHE A 18 0.05 -3.20 0.98
C PHE A 18 -0.42 -2.09 0.03
N ASN A 19 -0.13 -2.21 -1.26
CA ASN A 19 -0.53 -1.26 -2.30
C ASN A 19 -1.73 -1.75 -3.09
N THR A 20 -1.69 -3.01 -3.53
CA THR A 20 -2.72 -3.57 -4.41
C THR A 20 -4.06 -3.77 -3.69
N PHE A 21 -4.05 -4.25 -2.45
CA PHE A 21 -5.30 -4.58 -1.75
C PHE A 21 -6.08 -3.33 -1.36
N ILE A 22 -5.39 -2.25 -0.95
CA ILE A 22 -6.02 -0.97 -0.62
C ILE A 22 -6.43 -0.17 -1.88
N GLY A 23 -5.92 -0.52 -3.06
CA GLY A 23 -6.29 0.13 -4.32
C GLY A 23 -5.47 1.39 -4.63
N TYR A 24 -4.18 1.39 -4.28
CA TYR A 24 -3.22 2.45 -4.63
C TYR A 24 -3.57 3.83 -4.03
N ALA A 25 -2.94 4.91 -4.50
CA ALA A 25 -3.24 6.29 -4.12
C ALA A 25 -4.16 7.02 -5.13
N GLY A 26 -4.94 6.29 -5.91
CA GLY A 26 -5.91 6.86 -6.87
C GLY A 26 -5.49 6.73 -8.33
N ASN A 27 -6.34 7.22 -9.23
CA ASN A 27 -6.25 6.95 -10.68
C ASN A 27 -5.53 8.07 -11.46
N VAL A 28 -4.46 8.63 -10.92
CA VAL A 28 -3.64 9.65 -11.59
C VAL A 28 -2.35 9.04 -12.13
N ILE A 29 -1.78 9.62 -13.19
CA ILE A 29 -0.55 9.09 -13.82
C ILE A 29 0.64 9.15 -12.85
N GLN A 30 0.73 10.23 -12.07
CA GLN A 30 1.72 10.39 -11.02
C GLN A 30 1.00 10.43 -9.68
N ASP A 31 0.82 9.24 -9.11
CA ASP A 31 0.12 9.04 -7.84
C ASP A 31 1.07 9.00 -6.62
N THR A 32 2.39 9.07 -6.89
CA THR A 32 3.47 8.89 -5.92
C THR A 32 4.11 10.23 -5.50
N ILE A 33 3.37 11.35 -5.55
CA ILE A 33 3.87 12.64 -5.05
C ILE A 33 4.29 12.50 -3.58
N VAL A 34 3.40 11.94 -2.78
CA VAL A 34 3.74 11.30 -1.52
C VAL A 34 3.73 9.78 -1.75
N PRO A 35 4.87 9.09 -1.67
CA PRO A 35 4.93 7.65 -1.82
C PRO A 35 4.12 6.92 -0.74
N TYR A 36 3.47 5.81 -1.12
CA TYR A 36 2.55 5.08 -0.24
C TYR A 36 2.96 3.62 0.02
N GLY A 37 4.21 3.27 -0.32
CA GLY A 37 4.82 1.95 -0.22
C GLY A 37 5.48 1.54 -1.54
N ASP A 38 6.55 0.77 -1.49
CA ASP A 38 7.18 0.19 -2.68
C ASP A 38 6.35 -0.96 -3.26
N PHE A 39 6.55 -1.24 -4.55
CA PHE A 39 5.67 -2.13 -5.31
C PHE A 39 6.26 -3.52 -5.46
N ASP A 40 7.38 -3.65 -6.17
CA ASP A 40 7.90 -4.94 -6.62
C ASP A 40 8.29 -5.86 -5.46
N THR A 41 7.78 -7.09 -5.44
CA THR A 41 8.11 -8.11 -4.43
C THR A 41 7.81 -9.52 -4.93
N ASN A 42 8.44 -10.54 -4.35
CA ASN A 42 7.93 -11.91 -4.47
C ASN A 42 6.97 -12.18 -3.31
N VAL A 43 5.83 -12.80 -3.61
CA VAL A 43 4.74 -13.01 -2.66
C VAL A 43 4.39 -14.49 -2.52
N VAL A 44 3.98 -14.86 -1.32
CA VAL A 44 3.09 -15.98 -1.02
C VAL A 44 1.87 -15.39 -0.31
N GLN A 45 0.76 -15.27 -1.02
CA GLN A 45 -0.41 -14.56 -0.51
C GLN A 45 -1.71 -15.34 -0.68
N TYR A 46 -2.64 -15.13 0.24
CA TYR A 46 -3.97 -15.71 0.20
C TYR A 46 -5.04 -14.63 0.29
N TYR A 47 -5.90 -14.57 -0.74
CA TYR A 47 -7.09 -13.75 -0.76
C TYR A 47 -8.30 -14.57 -0.33
N PHE A 48 -9.05 -14.02 0.62
CA PHE A 48 -10.34 -14.53 1.04
C PHE A 48 -11.45 -13.58 0.58
N ASP A 49 -12.49 -14.15 -0.03
CA ASP A 49 -13.72 -13.44 -0.37
C ASP A 49 -14.89 -14.21 0.23
N ALA A 50 -15.67 -13.56 1.11
CA ALA A 50 -16.82 -14.17 1.77
C ALA A 50 -18.09 -14.18 0.93
N GLY A 51 -18.10 -13.53 -0.25
CA GLY A 51 -19.25 -13.42 -1.14
C GLY A 51 -20.35 -12.45 -0.67
N ASN A 52 -20.13 -11.76 0.46
CA ASN A 52 -21.08 -10.80 1.05
C ASN A 52 -20.52 -9.35 1.10
N GLY A 53 -19.49 -9.07 0.29
CA GLY A 53 -18.78 -7.80 0.26
C GLY A 53 -17.58 -7.71 1.20
N PHE A 54 -17.42 -8.65 2.15
CA PHE A 54 -16.22 -8.76 2.96
C PHE A 54 -15.12 -9.55 2.23
N SER A 55 -13.90 -9.00 2.20
CA SER A 55 -12.71 -9.69 1.75
C SER A 55 -11.51 -9.39 2.64
N ALA A 56 -10.52 -10.29 2.61
CA ALA A 56 -9.29 -10.17 3.38
C ALA A 56 -8.09 -10.69 2.57
N VAL A 57 -6.90 -10.23 2.95
CA VAL A 57 -5.63 -10.73 2.42
C VAL A 57 -4.64 -10.96 3.55
N ILE A 58 -3.83 -11.99 3.40
CA ILE A 58 -2.56 -12.15 4.11
C ILE A 58 -1.47 -12.46 3.09
N SER A 59 -0.32 -11.82 3.23
CA SER A 59 0.80 -11.92 2.29
C SER A 59 2.10 -12.02 3.06
N LEU A 60 2.94 -12.98 2.67
CA LEU A 60 4.34 -13.05 3.04
C LEU A 60 5.15 -12.53 1.86
N GLU A 61 5.98 -11.51 2.11
CA GLU A 61 6.63 -10.75 1.05
C GLU A 61 8.14 -10.73 1.23
N GLU A 62 8.87 -10.89 0.13
CA GLU A 62 10.33 -10.75 0.08
C GLU A 62 10.76 -9.28 0.08
N GLY A 63 9.92 -8.41 -0.49
CA GLY A 63 10.22 -7.02 -0.81
C GLY A 63 11.20 -6.88 -1.97
N SER A 64 11.86 -5.73 -2.10
CA SER A 64 12.84 -5.50 -3.16
C SER A 64 13.86 -4.39 -2.86
N GLY A 65 14.87 -4.32 -3.71
CA GLY A 65 15.95 -3.34 -3.59
C GLY A 65 16.88 -3.66 -2.41
N VAL A 66 17.85 -2.78 -2.19
CA VAL A 66 18.90 -3.00 -1.18
C VAL A 66 18.34 -3.01 0.24
N LYS A 67 17.29 -2.23 0.52
CA LYS A 67 16.73 -2.03 1.87
C LYS A 67 15.48 -2.86 2.16
N GLY A 68 14.67 -3.07 1.13
CA GLY A 68 13.40 -3.75 1.25
C GLY A 68 13.45 -5.23 0.94
N THR A 69 14.56 -5.77 0.41
CA THR A 69 14.69 -7.24 0.30
C THR A 69 15.01 -7.79 1.68
N ILE A 70 14.26 -8.80 2.13
CA ILE A 70 14.50 -9.46 3.42
C ILE A 70 15.95 -9.90 3.58
N ASP A 71 16.53 -9.68 4.75
CA ASP A 71 17.92 -10.06 5.08
C ASP A 71 18.01 -11.29 6.00
N SER A 72 16.87 -11.85 6.39
CA SER A 72 16.73 -12.97 7.31
C SER A 72 15.68 -13.99 6.84
N TYR A 73 15.41 -15.02 7.67
CA TYR A 73 14.37 -16.02 7.39
C TYR A 73 12.95 -15.51 7.66
N VAL A 74 12.78 -14.33 8.27
CA VAL A 74 11.46 -13.75 8.57
C VAL A 74 11.02 -12.90 7.38
N PRO A 75 9.95 -13.28 6.65
CA PRO A 75 9.44 -12.46 5.57
C PRO A 75 8.81 -11.18 6.13
N HIS A 76 8.65 -10.18 5.28
CA HIS A 76 7.69 -9.13 5.57
C HIS A 76 6.28 -9.71 5.60
N VAL A 77 5.42 -9.18 6.46
CA VAL A 77 4.04 -9.68 6.61
C VAL A 77 3.06 -8.56 6.34
N VAL A 78 2.15 -8.77 5.40
CA VAL A 78 1.07 -7.82 5.10
C VAL A 78 -0.27 -8.48 5.35
N GLY A 79 -1.16 -7.76 6.02
CA GLY A 79 -2.54 -8.15 6.25
C GLY A 79 -3.50 -7.03 5.87
N GLY A 80 -4.67 -7.39 5.35
CA GLY A 80 -5.69 -6.41 4.99
C GLY A 80 -7.10 -6.95 5.08
N VAL A 81 -8.04 -6.04 5.34
CA VAL A 81 -9.49 -6.32 5.31
C VAL A 81 -10.21 -5.23 4.54
N LYS A 82 -11.25 -5.62 3.82
CA LYS A 82 -12.07 -4.74 3.00
C LYS A 82 -13.54 -5.11 3.17
N TYR A 83 -14.37 -4.08 3.22
CA TYR A 83 -15.82 -4.22 3.17
C TYR A 83 -16.38 -3.32 2.08
N THR A 84 -16.98 -3.93 1.06
CA THR A 84 -17.54 -3.27 -0.12
C THR A 84 -19.06 -3.41 -0.13
N GLN A 85 -19.75 -2.32 -0.43
CA GLN A 85 -21.20 -2.24 -0.58
C GLN A 85 -21.55 -1.30 -1.74
N GLY A 86 -22.84 -1.15 -2.05
CA GLY A 86 -23.29 -0.28 -3.14
C GLY A 86 -22.91 1.21 -3.00
N TRP A 87 -22.59 1.67 -1.78
CA TRP A 87 -22.14 3.04 -1.52
C TRP A 87 -20.64 3.26 -1.77
N GLY A 88 -19.85 2.18 -1.87
CA GLY A 88 -18.39 2.25 -1.93
C GLY A 88 -17.72 1.18 -1.07
N ALA A 89 -16.54 1.50 -0.52
CA ALA A 89 -15.76 0.54 0.25
C ALA A 89 -14.96 1.22 1.37
N ILE A 90 -14.72 0.47 2.45
CA ILE A 90 -13.68 0.78 3.43
C ILE A 90 -12.63 -0.33 3.41
N THR A 91 -11.36 0.06 3.39
CA THR A 91 -10.24 -0.87 3.32
C THR A 91 -9.16 -0.48 4.31
N GLY A 92 -8.65 -1.46 5.05
CA GLY A 92 -7.48 -1.30 5.91
C GLY A 92 -6.40 -2.30 5.52
N VAL A 93 -5.14 -1.85 5.53
CA VAL A 93 -3.96 -2.71 5.36
C VAL A 93 -2.91 -2.35 6.42
N VAL A 94 -2.16 -3.35 6.85
CA VAL A 94 -1.02 -3.22 7.75
C VAL A 94 0.12 -4.09 7.24
N ALA A 95 1.34 -3.60 7.35
CA ALA A 95 2.55 -4.29 6.99
C ALA A 95 3.56 -4.24 8.15
N TYR A 96 4.22 -5.36 8.39
CA TYR A 96 5.37 -5.49 9.26
C TYR A 96 6.62 -5.63 8.39
N ASP A 97 7.54 -4.68 8.54
CA ASP A 97 8.86 -4.66 7.93
C ASP A 97 9.84 -5.42 8.82
N SER A 98 10.17 -6.65 8.43
CA SER A 98 11.07 -7.53 9.20
C SER A 98 12.53 -7.08 9.22
N ASN A 99 12.98 -6.24 8.28
CA ASN A 99 14.36 -5.76 8.27
C ASN A 99 14.59 -4.69 9.34
N TYR A 100 13.56 -3.91 9.64
CA TYR A 100 13.62 -2.80 10.59
C TYR A 100 12.74 -3.01 11.84
N GLU A 101 12.01 -4.13 11.90
CA GLU A 101 11.02 -4.43 12.93
C GLU A 101 9.94 -3.35 13.11
N GLU A 102 9.59 -2.67 12.01
CA GLU A 102 8.64 -1.55 12.00
C GLU A 102 7.28 -1.93 11.44
N VAL A 103 6.26 -1.12 11.77
CA VAL A 103 4.90 -1.30 11.28
C VAL A 103 4.43 -0.07 10.52
N ALA A 104 3.81 -0.31 9.36
CA ALA A 104 3.10 0.70 8.60
C ALA A 104 1.67 0.24 8.29
N GLY A 105 0.72 1.16 8.32
CA GLY A 105 -0.69 0.87 8.07
C GLY A 105 -1.35 1.97 7.26
N LYS A 106 -2.39 1.61 6.51
CA LYS A 106 -3.22 2.55 5.76
C LYS A 106 -4.70 2.20 5.90
N VAL A 107 -5.54 3.22 5.97
CA VAL A 107 -7.00 3.10 5.90
C VAL A 107 -7.52 3.98 4.79
N ARG A 108 -8.39 3.44 3.95
CA ARG A 108 -9.00 4.12 2.81
C ARG A 108 -10.51 3.96 2.82
N LEU A 109 -11.18 5.06 2.47
CA LEU A 109 -12.60 5.13 2.19
C LEU A 109 -12.79 5.53 0.72
N ASP A 110 -13.54 4.73 -0.02
CA ASP A 110 -14.03 5.01 -1.36
C ASP A 110 -15.54 5.24 -1.31
N VAL A 111 -16.03 6.29 -1.97
CA VAL A 111 -17.44 6.67 -1.97
C VAL A 111 -17.93 6.87 -3.41
N THR A 112 -18.95 6.12 -3.80
CA THR A 112 -19.71 6.36 -5.04
C THR A 112 -20.79 7.39 -4.76
N VAL A 113 -20.57 8.63 -5.21
CA VAL A 113 -21.51 9.73 -4.99
C VAL A 113 -22.71 9.62 -5.93
N ASN A 114 -22.44 9.32 -7.20
CA ASN A 114 -23.44 9.06 -8.25
C ASN A 114 -22.76 8.40 -9.47
N ASP A 115 -23.51 8.21 -10.56
CA ASP A 115 -23.03 7.56 -11.80
C ASP A 115 -21.82 8.25 -12.46
N ALA A 116 -21.60 9.54 -12.19
CA ALA A 116 -20.51 10.32 -12.76
C ALA A 116 -19.37 10.58 -11.78
N ILE A 117 -19.60 10.52 -10.46
CA ILE A 117 -18.65 10.99 -9.44
C ILE A 117 -18.35 9.89 -8.43
N SER A 118 -17.06 9.62 -8.25
CA SER A 118 -16.52 8.84 -7.13
C SER A 118 -15.41 9.61 -6.43
N LEU A 119 -15.33 9.49 -5.12
CA LEU A 119 -14.33 10.13 -4.27
C LEU A 119 -13.58 9.09 -3.44
N PHE A 120 -12.36 9.39 -3.04
CA PHE A 120 -11.64 8.61 -2.05
C PHE A 120 -10.85 9.50 -1.09
N GLY A 121 -10.61 8.96 0.11
CA GLY A 121 -9.66 9.48 1.08
C GLY A 121 -8.91 8.34 1.72
N MET A 122 -7.60 8.51 1.92
CA MET A 122 -6.70 7.52 2.50
C MET A 122 -5.76 8.20 3.48
N VAL A 123 -5.52 7.56 4.62
CA VAL A 123 -4.54 7.98 5.61
C VAL A 123 -3.57 6.84 5.89
N GLY A 124 -2.31 7.17 6.08
CA GLY A 124 -1.23 6.25 6.42
C GLY A 124 -0.59 6.64 7.75
N TYR A 125 -0.22 5.64 8.53
CA TYR A 125 0.57 5.78 9.75
C TYR A 125 1.69 4.76 9.76
N GLY A 126 2.89 5.14 10.18
CA GLY A 126 3.97 4.20 10.37
C GLY A 126 4.97 4.64 11.42
N THR A 127 5.61 3.67 12.05
CA THR A 127 6.71 3.86 13.00
C THR A 127 8.05 4.00 12.27
N ASP A 128 9.01 4.71 12.84
CA ASP A 128 10.30 5.06 12.20
C ASP A 128 11.50 5.10 13.15
N ASP A 129 11.37 4.62 14.38
CA ASP A 129 12.46 4.66 15.36
C ASP A 129 13.69 3.90 14.83
N ASN A 130 13.50 2.68 14.33
CA ASN A 130 14.56 1.87 13.72
C ASN A 130 14.88 2.32 12.29
N LEU A 131 13.93 2.90 11.56
CA LEU A 131 14.18 3.44 10.20
C LEU A 131 15.05 4.70 10.24
N SER A 132 15.01 5.45 11.33
CA SER A 132 15.82 6.66 11.54
C SER A 132 17.16 6.37 12.23
N ASP A 133 17.35 5.17 12.78
CA ASP A 133 18.59 4.78 13.45
C ASP A 133 19.74 4.59 12.43
N PRO A 134 20.82 5.41 12.51
CA PRO A 134 21.94 5.34 11.59
C PRO A 134 22.89 4.16 11.84
N THR A 135 22.68 3.38 12.90
CA THR A 135 23.54 2.24 13.27
C THR A 135 23.20 0.95 12.52
N TRP A 136 22.05 0.89 11.85
CA TRP A 136 21.70 -0.21 10.95
C TRP A 136 22.67 -0.30 9.78
N ALA A 137 23.01 -1.53 9.38
CA ALA A 137 23.92 -1.80 8.26
C ALA A 137 23.48 -1.07 6.97
N ILE A 138 22.16 -0.90 6.81
CA ILE A 138 21.57 -0.05 5.78
C ILE A 138 20.52 0.87 6.43
N PRO A 139 20.80 2.18 6.61
CA PRO A 139 19.85 3.11 7.24
C PRO A 139 18.57 3.26 6.42
N GLY A 140 17.41 3.43 7.07
CA GLY A 140 16.09 3.67 6.46
C GLY A 140 16.00 5.07 5.83
N ASN A 141 16.71 5.26 4.73
CA ASN A 141 16.67 6.47 3.91
C ASN A 141 16.03 6.10 2.57
N GLY A 142 14.91 6.73 2.21
CA GLY A 142 14.09 6.47 1.01
C GLY A 142 14.78 6.81 -0.32
N GLY A 143 16.05 6.45 -0.49
CA GLY A 143 16.86 6.68 -1.69
C GLY A 143 17.39 8.10 -1.86
N ILE A 144 17.07 9.03 -0.95
CA ILE A 144 17.40 10.46 -1.05
C ILE A 144 18.43 10.84 0.02
N PRO A 145 19.68 11.17 -0.33
CA PRO A 145 20.69 11.60 0.65
C PRO A 145 20.15 12.68 1.59
N GLY A 146 20.14 12.40 2.90
CA GLY A 146 19.64 13.31 3.94
C GLY A 146 18.20 13.09 4.43
N VAL A 147 17.43 12.19 3.81
CA VAL A 147 16.06 11.84 4.27
C VAL A 147 16.12 10.52 5.03
N GLN A 148 15.78 10.50 6.32
CA GLN A 148 15.71 9.27 7.14
C GLN A 148 14.24 8.92 7.46
N GLY A 149 13.99 7.73 8.04
CA GLY A 149 12.66 7.31 8.48
C GLY A 149 11.79 6.65 7.40
N ARG A 150 12.37 6.26 6.25
CA ARG A 150 11.64 5.62 5.14
C ARG A 150 12.15 4.20 4.87
N GLY A 151 11.23 3.24 4.87
CA GLY A 151 11.46 1.80 4.61
C GLY A 151 10.54 1.28 3.50
N PHE A 152 10.52 -0.04 3.25
CA PHE A 152 9.81 -0.61 2.10
C PHE A 152 8.31 -0.27 2.08
N PHE A 153 7.64 -0.34 3.24
CA PHE A 153 6.22 -0.02 3.37
C PHE A 153 5.95 1.44 3.75
N LYS A 154 6.69 2.00 4.71
CA LYS A 154 6.57 3.40 5.13
C LYS A 154 7.49 4.28 4.27
N GLN A 155 6.97 4.78 3.16
CA GLN A 155 7.75 5.59 2.20
C GLN A 155 7.48 7.09 2.31
N TRP A 156 6.60 7.55 3.20
CA TRP A 156 6.31 8.96 3.46
C TRP A 156 7.20 9.55 4.57
N GLY A 157 7.25 10.87 4.67
CA GLY A 157 7.92 11.62 5.74
C GLY A 157 7.12 11.62 7.05
N GLY A 158 7.83 11.80 8.17
CA GLY A 158 7.23 11.75 9.51
C GLY A 158 6.45 10.45 9.75
N ASN A 159 5.49 10.46 10.68
CA ASN A 159 4.69 9.27 10.97
C ASN A 159 3.41 9.18 10.15
N TRP A 160 2.90 10.31 9.64
CA TRP A 160 1.60 10.39 8.99
C TRP A 160 1.70 10.84 7.53
N ALA A 161 0.79 10.31 6.71
CA ALA A 161 0.55 10.78 5.36
C ALA A 161 -0.92 10.65 4.99
N TRP A 162 -1.34 11.40 3.99
CA TRP A 162 -2.71 11.37 3.50
C TRP A 162 -2.76 11.57 1.98
N TRP A 163 -3.80 10.98 1.38
CA TRP A 163 -4.13 11.08 -0.03
C TRP A 163 -5.64 11.25 -0.16
N ALA A 164 -6.07 12.17 -1.00
CA ALA A 164 -7.48 12.35 -1.30
C ALA A 164 -7.65 12.65 -2.79
N GLY A 165 -8.77 12.23 -3.34
CA GLY A 165 -9.00 12.45 -4.75
C GLY A 165 -10.37 12.01 -5.21
N GLY A 166 -10.55 12.05 -6.52
CA GLY A 166 -11.81 11.68 -7.13
C GLY A 166 -11.72 11.51 -8.62
N THR A 167 -12.75 10.88 -9.15
CA THR A 167 -12.94 10.64 -10.58
C THR A 167 -14.27 11.27 -10.99
N TYR A 168 -14.23 12.05 -12.06
CA TYR A 168 -15.40 12.51 -12.79
C TYR A 168 -15.47 11.81 -14.15
N LYS A 169 -16.52 11.02 -14.38
CA LYS A 169 -16.76 10.32 -15.63
C LYS A 169 -17.61 11.19 -16.56
N PHE A 170 -17.04 11.63 -17.68
CA PHE A 170 -17.79 12.37 -18.70
C PHE A 170 -18.66 11.43 -19.54
N ASN A 171 -18.12 10.25 -19.86
CA ASN A 171 -18.78 9.19 -20.62
C ASN A 171 -18.08 7.85 -20.38
N GLU A 172 -18.52 6.79 -21.04
CA GLU A 172 -17.95 5.44 -20.88
C GLU A 172 -16.46 5.31 -21.18
N LYS A 173 -15.88 6.21 -21.98
CA LYS A 173 -14.49 6.17 -22.44
C LYS A 173 -13.63 7.31 -21.91
N THR A 174 -14.20 8.24 -21.15
CA THR A 174 -13.49 9.46 -20.75
C THR A 174 -13.81 9.83 -19.32
N SER A 175 -12.75 9.98 -18.52
CA SER A 175 -12.80 10.41 -17.13
C SER A 175 -11.69 11.41 -16.82
N PHE A 176 -11.94 12.31 -15.88
CA PHE A 176 -10.95 13.16 -15.26
C PHE A 176 -10.66 12.66 -13.85
N ASN A 177 -9.39 12.56 -13.48
CA ASN A 177 -8.94 12.13 -12.16
C ASN A 177 -8.13 13.24 -11.51
N LEU A 178 -8.38 13.48 -10.24
CA LEU A 178 -7.62 14.40 -9.40
C LEU A 178 -7.16 13.68 -8.14
N GLN A 179 -5.92 13.94 -7.73
CA GLN A 179 -5.36 13.52 -6.46
C GLN A 179 -4.62 14.71 -5.84
N VAL A 180 -4.74 14.85 -4.53
CA VAL A 180 -3.89 15.66 -3.67
C VAL A 180 -3.37 14.79 -2.52
N SER A 181 -2.15 15.04 -2.09
CA SER A 181 -1.50 14.27 -1.02
C SER A 181 -0.52 15.13 -0.25
N GLY A 182 -0.22 14.71 0.98
CA GLY A 182 0.72 15.36 1.88
C GLY A 182 1.24 14.40 2.95
N ASP A 183 2.45 14.66 3.42
CA ASP A 183 3.11 14.02 4.55
C ASP A 183 3.68 15.08 5.51
N ASP A 184 4.12 14.62 6.68
CA ASP A 184 4.78 15.44 7.70
C ASP A 184 6.30 15.62 7.43
#